data_AF-A0A2R6LUU8-F1
#
_entry.id   AF-A0A2R6LUU8-F1
#
_cell.length_a   1.000
_cell.length_b   1.000
_cell.length_c   1.000
_cell.angle_alpha   90.00
_cell.angle_beta   90.00
_cell.angle_gamma   90.00
#
_symmetry.space_group_name_H-M   'P 1'
#
loop_
_entity.id
_entity.type
_entity.pdbx_description
1 polymer ?
#
loop_
_entity_poly.entity_id
_entity_poly.type
_entity_poly.pdbx_seq_one_letter_code
_entity_poly.pdbx_strand_id
1 'polypeptide(L)'
;MGTRPLAAAALVVVLVLAGCSAGYGPAPDAPEPSSPPADPSEHLGYYDGYWHNDSFDVDPENGLTDAEVEAIVARAMARVQLIRGLRFEEDVEVQLVTRETFREEYGGITVGNASGPQWTLDNAQHEALFLVGPDEDVVEIRRGNRGDNVLGFYRPSAGDIVLVSEAVPATLGDEFTLAHELHHALQDQRFGLDGLEGGTLDGTSARNGLIEGDALVVQQRYEQRCESGEWQCVGVEGASGGGSLGEDFHFGVYYIGFFPYAEGPSFVRYHEARQGWGAVDAMYDDVPTTSAEVVHPSTYSTEAYGNATVEDRNAASWDRVAVDGGASHATVGQAGLASMFAYTLNDEYDTERSVVNRSAFYNTENRRLNPRRPFTYDVRYAEGWYGDRLHAYRRGDETAYVWNVTFNDRENASEFRRGHEQILEYWDGQRQTTGDGVVWTFETGPFGGAVWVRHDGRSIMVVKAPSVEALDAVYAPAPKP
;
A
#
# COMPACT_ATOMS: atom_id res chain seq x y z
N MET A 1 -60.38 33.35 18.83
CA MET A 1 -60.91 32.82 17.54
C MET A 1 -60.88 33.98 16.56
N GLY A 2 -59.96 34.14 15.61
CA GLY A 2 -59.02 33.22 14.97
C GLY A 2 -59.21 33.39 13.47
N THR A 3 -58.34 34.16 12.79
CA THR A 3 -57.84 33.99 11.41
C THR A 3 -56.93 35.16 10.99
N ARG A 4 -55.81 34.79 10.38
CA ARG A 4 -54.66 35.52 9.77
C ARG A 4 -55.07 36.64 8.77
N PRO A 5 -54.23 37.66 8.42
CA PRO A 5 -53.00 37.42 7.63
C PRO A 5 -51.81 38.40 7.75
N LEU A 6 -50.65 37.88 7.33
CA LEU A 6 -49.55 38.54 6.60
C LEU A 6 -49.20 39.98 6.98
N ALA A 7 -48.18 40.14 7.83
CA ALA A 7 -47.37 41.35 7.88
C ALA A 7 -46.06 41.08 7.12
N ALA A 8 -46.03 41.51 5.86
CA ALA A 8 -44.78 41.82 5.18
C ALA A 8 -44.18 43.05 5.87
N ALA A 9 -43.05 42.87 6.55
CA ALA A 9 -42.21 43.95 7.01
C ALA A 9 -40.85 43.81 6.31
N ALA A 10 -40.68 44.63 5.27
CA ALA A 10 -39.41 44.88 4.63
C ALA A 10 -38.43 45.40 5.69
N LEU A 11 -37.37 44.64 5.96
CA LEU A 11 -36.20 45.15 6.66
C LEU A 11 -35.10 45.35 5.62
N VAL A 12 -35.01 46.58 5.12
CA VAL A 12 -33.85 47.09 4.40
C VAL A 12 -32.70 47.16 5.40
N VAL A 13 -31.77 46.22 5.31
CA VAL A 13 -30.46 46.34 5.96
C VAL A 13 -29.49 46.84 4.89
N VAL A 14 -29.18 48.14 4.99
CA VAL A 14 -28.05 48.78 4.31
C VAL A 14 -26.78 48.24 4.97
N LEU A 15 -26.11 47.30 4.29
CA LEU A 15 -24.72 46.98 4.59
C LEU A 15 -23.84 48.01 3.87
N VAL A 16 -23.18 48.83 4.69
CA VAL A 16 -22.20 49.83 4.29
C VAL A 16 -21.01 49.11 3.65
N LEU A 17 -20.90 49.21 2.33
CA LEU A 17 -19.70 48.88 1.56
C LEU A 17 -18.62 49.94 1.85
N ALA A 18 -17.77 49.67 2.83
CA ALA A 18 -16.50 50.36 3.00
C ALA A 18 -15.51 49.40 3.64
N GLY A 19 -14.63 48.81 2.83
CA GLY A 19 -13.52 47.99 3.32
C GLY A 19 -12.93 47.12 2.21
N CYS A 20 -11.81 47.59 1.64
CA CYS A 20 -10.95 46.93 0.66
C CYS A 20 -11.52 46.77 -0.77
N SER A 21 -11.47 47.87 -1.53
CA SER A 21 -11.02 47.79 -2.92
C SER A 21 -9.54 47.40 -2.93
N ALA A 22 -9.24 46.13 -2.65
CA ALA A 22 -8.02 45.51 -3.15
C ALA A 22 -8.16 45.49 -4.67
N GLY A 23 -7.12 45.93 -5.38
CA GLY A 23 -7.15 46.02 -6.83
C GLY A 23 -7.54 44.67 -7.44
N TYR A 24 -8.63 44.67 -8.21
CA TYR A 24 -8.83 43.70 -9.27
C TYR A 24 -7.74 44.00 -10.32
N GLY A 25 -6.53 43.48 -10.09
CA GLY A 25 -5.65 43.15 -11.20
C GLY A 25 -6.33 42.05 -12.02
N PRO A 26 -6.04 41.90 -13.32
CA PRO A 26 -6.40 40.66 -14.01
C PRO A 26 -5.88 39.50 -13.15
N ALA A 27 -6.66 38.42 -13.04
CA ALA A 27 -6.08 37.16 -12.59
C ALA A 27 -4.81 36.92 -13.41
N PRO A 28 -3.71 36.40 -12.82
CA PRO A 28 -2.58 35.95 -13.61
C PRO A 28 -3.12 35.10 -14.77
N ASP A 29 -2.89 35.55 -16.00
CA ASP A 29 -3.33 34.80 -17.17
C ASP A 29 -2.57 33.46 -17.16
N ALA A 30 -3.27 32.37 -17.51
CA ALA A 30 -2.64 31.06 -17.66
C ALA A 30 -1.40 31.16 -18.58
N PRO A 31 -0.41 30.25 -18.44
CA PRO A 31 0.62 30.12 -19.46
C PRO A 31 0.02 30.04 -20.86
N GLU A 32 0.53 30.81 -21.81
CA GLU A 32 -0.01 30.86 -23.17
C GLU A 32 0.08 29.48 -23.86
N PRO A 33 -1.02 28.94 -24.41
CA PRO A 33 -1.01 27.65 -25.08
C PRO A 33 -0.09 27.62 -26.31
N SER A 34 0.61 26.52 -26.47
CA SER A 34 1.41 26.20 -27.65
C SER A 34 0.56 25.76 -28.84
N SER A 35 1.09 26.01 -30.05
CA SER A 35 0.44 25.55 -31.28
C SER A 35 0.36 24.01 -31.32
N PRO A 36 -0.80 23.43 -31.69
CA PRO A 36 -0.96 21.98 -31.75
C PRO A 36 -0.14 21.37 -32.90
N PRO A 37 0.23 20.08 -32.80
CA PRO A 37 0.75 19.34 -33.94
C PRO A 37 -0.29 19.24 -35.06
N ALA A 38 0.16 18.91 -36.27
CA ALA A 38 -0.72 18.76 -37.44
C ALA A 38 -1.81 17.69 -37.22
N ASP A 39 -1.47 16.62 -36.49
CA ASP A 39 -2.42 15.63 -35.99
C ASP A 39 -2.11 15.32 -34.51
N PRO A 40 -2.87 15.89 -33.55
CA PRO A 40 -2.72 15.60 -32.13
C PRO A 40 -2.87 14.12 -31.77
N SER A 41 -3.65 13.36 -32.54
CA SER A 41 -3.86 11.93 -32.31
C SER A 41 -2.66 11.06 -32.73
N GLU A 42 -1.73 11.60 -33.52
CA GLU A 42 -0.52 10.89 -33.97
C GLU A 42 0.77 11.29 -33.19
N HIS A 43 0.74 12.35 -32.38
CA HIS A 43 1.89 12.83 -31.61
C HIS A 43 1.71 12.67 -30.09
N LEU A 44 2.60 11.91 -29.44
CA LEU A 44 2.74 11.89 -27.98
C LEU A 44 3.48 13.15 -27.52
N GLY A 45 3.29 13.56 -26.26
CA GLY A 45 3.99 14.71 -25.71
C GLY A 45 3.34 16.07 -25.97
N TYR A 46 2.09 16.09 -26.42
CA TYR A 46 1.22 17.27 -26.44
C TYR A 46 -0.13 16.94 -25.80
N TYR A 47 -0.61 17.78 -24.90
CA TYR A 47 -1.92 17.64 -24.27
C TYR A 47 -2.51 19.01 -23.95
N ASP A 48 -3.79 19.18 -24.29
CA ASP A 48 -4.61 20.37 -24.03
C ASP A 48 -3.86 21.72 -24.10
N GLY A 49 -3.20 21.98 -25.23
CA GLY A 49 -2.49 23.25 -25.43
C GLY A 49 -1.00 23.21 -25.13
N TYR A 50 -0.46 22.20 -24.43
CA TYR A 50 0.91 22.23 -23.92
C TYR A 50 1.76 21.05 -24.38
N TRP A 51 3.00 21.33 -24.77
CA TRP A 51 4.02 20.33 -25.05
C TRP A 51 4.74 19.90 -23.77
N HIS A 52 5.19 18.65 -23.73
CA HIS A 52 6.01 18.09 -22.64
C HIS A 52 7.25 18.93 -22.29
N ASN A 53 7.79 19.71 -23.23
CA ASN A 53 8.98 20.55 -23.06
C ASN A 53 8.67 22.05 -22.92
N ASP A 54 7.39 22.43 -22.82
CA ASP A 54 7.01 23.81 -22.55
C ASP A 54 7.52 24.26 -21.19
N SER A 55 7.93 25.53 -21.12
CA SER A 55 8.42 26.16 -19.90
C SER A 55 7.47 27.28 -19.49
N PHE A 56 7.19 27.36 -18.20
CA PHE A 56 6.26 28.31 -17.61
C PHE A 56 7.04 29.28 -16.71
N ASP A 57 6.65 30.54 -16.75
CA ASP A 57 7.17 31.59 -15.84
C ASP A 57 6.21 31.68 -14.65
N VAL A 58 6.29 30.71 -13.75
CA VAL A 58 5.42 30.57 -12.56
C VAL A 58 6.24 30.65 -11.29
N ASP A 59 5.65 31.21 -10.25
CA ASP A 59 6.26 31.32 -8.92
C ASP A 59 5.49 30.48 -7.88
N PRO A 60 5.91 29.22 -7.65
CA PRO A 60 5.21 28.33 -6.72
C PRO A 60 5.28 28.80 -5.26
N GLU A 61 6.23 29.68 -4.88
CA GLU A 61 6.38 30.15 -3.50
C GLU A 61 5.22 31.05 -3.06
N ASN A 62 4.59 31.74 -4.01
CA ASN A 62 3.45 32.64 -3.76
C ASN A 62 2.09 31.94 -3.93
N GLY A 63 2.09 30.62 -4.15
CA GLY A 63 0.91 29.85 -4.52
C GLY A 63 0.59 29.97 -6.01
N LEU A 64 0.12 28.88 -6.59
CA LEU A 64 -0.30 28.82 -7.99
C LEU A 64 -1.79 29.17 -8.11
N THR A 65 -2.16 29.86 -9.18
CA THR A 65 -3.56 30.04 -9.58
C THR A 65 -4.13 28.77 -10.19
N ASP A 66 -5.46 28.63 -10.18
CA ASP A 66 -6.16 27.48 -10.80
C ASP A 66 -5.72 27.29 -12.27
N ALA A 67 -5.57 28.39 -13.01
CA ALA A 67 -5.18 28.35 -14.42
C ALA A 67 -3.71 27.92 -14.64
N GLU A 68 -2.81 28.26 -13.72
CA GLU A 68 -1.43 27.76 -13.73
C GLU A 68 -1.37 26.28 -13.35
N VAL A 69 -2.18 25.84 -12.39
CA VAL A 69 -2.30 24.42 -12.01
C VAL A 69 -2.83 23.61 -13.20
N GLU A 70 -3.89 24.07 -13.87
CA GLU A 70 -4.44 23.42 -15.08
C GLU A 70 -3.38 23.27 -16.18
N ALA A 71 -2.59 24.32 -16.46
CA ALA A 71 -1.49 24.26 -17.43
C ALA A 71 -0.38 23.26 -17.03
N ILE A 72 -0.04 23.21 -15.73
CA ILE A 72 0.94 22.25 -15.19
C ILE A 72 0.41 20.82 -15.31
N VAL A 73 -0.86 20.58 -14.98
CA VAL A 73 -1.51 19.26 -15.12
C VAL A 73 -1.51 18.81 -16.57
N ALA A 74 -1.93 19.66 -17.52
CA ALA A 74 -1.91 19.34 -18.94
C ALA A 74 -0.49 19.01 -19.44
N ARG A 75 0.52 19.81 -19.06
CA ARG A 75 1.93 19.51 -19.38
C ARG A 75 2.39 18.19 -18.76
N ALA A 76 2.00 17.89 -17.53
CA ALA A 76 2.34 16.65 -16.85
C ALA A 76 1.69 15.44 -17.55
N MET A 77 0.43 15.54 -17.98
CA MET A 77 -0.24 14.52 -18.80
C MET A 77 0.53 14.28 -20.10
N ALA A 78 0.93 15.34 -20.81
CA ALA A 78 1.75 15.22 -22.02
C ALA A 78 3.06 14.45 -21.77
N ARG A 79 3.74 14.73 -20.64
CA ARG A 79 4.96 14.05 -20.22
C ARG A 79 4.74 12.58 -19.86
N VAL A 80 3.69 12.26 -19.10
CA VAL A 80 3.33 10.88 -18.74
C VAL A 80 3.04 10.06 -20.00
N GLN A 81 2.25 10.60 -20.94
CA GLN A 81 1.99 9.95 -22.23
C GLN A 81 3.27 9.66 -23.01
N LEU A 82 4.18 10.63 -23.06
CA LEU A 82 5.45 10.51 -23.78
C LEU A 82 6.35 9.44 -23.16
N ILE A 83 6.42 9.35 -21.82
CA ILE A 83 7.27 8.38 -21.13
C ILE A 83 6.71 6.97 -21.29
N ARG A 84 5.40 6.81 -21.09
CA ARG A 84 4.74 5.50 -21.05
C ARG A 84 4.41 4.95 -22.43
N GLY A 85 4.24 5.82 -23.42
CA GLY A 85 3.86 5.44 -24.79
C GLY A 85 2.36 5.20 -24.97
N LEU A 86 1.52 5.62 -24.01
CA LEU A 86 0.06 5.47 -24.04
C LEU A 86 -0.60 6.85 -23.95
N ARG A 87 -1.83 6.97 -24.47
CA ARG A 87 -2.61 8.21 -24.42
C ARG A 87 -3.69 8.11 -23.37
N PHE A 88 -3.96 9.21 -22.69
CA PHE A 88 -5.20 9.36 -21.93
C PHE A 88 -6.39 9.32 -22.90
N GLU A 89 -7.47 8.68 -22.47
CA GLU A 89 -8.74 8.61 -23.21
C GLU A 89 -9.69 9.73 -22.79
N GLU A 90 -9.55 10.21 -21.55
CA GLU A 90 -10.39 11.24 -20.95
C GLU A 90 -9.54 12.20 -20.09
N ASP A 91 -10.05 13.42 -19.88
CA ASP A 91 -9.44 14.40 -18.97
C ASP A 91 -9.49 13.90 -17.52
N VAL A 92 -8.52 14.32 -16.71
CA VAL A 92 -8.39 13.90 -15.31
C VAL A 92 -8.54 15.11 -14.41
N GLU A 93 -9.54 15.09 -13.54
CA GLU A 93 -9.74 16.14 -12.54
C GLU A 93 -8.69 16.00 -11.42
N VAL A 94 -8.05 17.11 -11.04
CA VAL A 94 -7.05 17.15 -9.97
C VAL A 94 -7.51 18.13 -8.89
N GLN A 95 -7.63 17.62 -7.66
CA GLN A 95 -8.02 18.40 -6.49
C GLN A 95 -6.86 18.54 -5.52
N LEU A 96 -6.59 19.77 -5.08
CA LEU A 96 -5.61 20.07 -4.04
C LEU A 96 -6.33 20.27 -2.71
N VAL A 97 -6.01 19.44 -1.71
CA VAL A 97 -6.63 19.51 -0.37
C VAL A 97 -5.57 19.69 0.71
N THR A 98 -5.92 20.31 1.83
CA THR A 98 -5.02 20.37 2.99
C THR A 98 -4.97 19.01 3.70
N ARG A 99 -3.92 18.77 4.50
CA ARG A 99 -3.83 17.60 5.39
C ARG A 99 -5.06 17.44 6.31
N GLU A 100 -5.61 18.54 6.81
CA GLU A 100 -6.82 18.55 7.65
C GLU A 100 -8.03 18.03 6.86
N THR A 101 -8.30 18.61 5.68
CA THR A 101 -9.38 18.15 4.79
C THR A 101 -9.20 16.68 4.38
N PHE A 102 -7.97 16.24 4.10
CA PHE A 102 -7.69 14.84 3.80
C PHE A 102 -8.13 13.90 4.94
N ARG A 103 -7.75 14.21 6.19
CA ARG A 103 -8.11 13.38 7.34
C ARG A 103 -9.63 13.35 7.58
N GLU A 104 -10.31 14.47 7.39
CA GLU A 104 -11.76 14.58 7.62
C GLU A 104 -12.59 13.91 6.51
N GLU A 105 -12.24 14.12 5.25
CA GLU A 105 -13.08 13.71 4.11
C GLU A 105 -12.66 12.36 3.50
N TYR A 106 -11.37 12.00 3.58
CA TYR A 106 -10.80 10.88 2.80
C TYR A 106 -10.19 9.76 3.66
N GLY A 107 -10.04 9.95 4.98
CA GLY A 107 -9.47 8.94 5.88
C GLY A 107 -10.21 7.59 5.85
N GLY A 108 -11.54 7.61 5.70
CA GLY A 108 -12.37 6.39 5.59
C GLY A 108 -12.54 5.85 4.16
N ILE A 109 -12.02 6.55 3.15
CA ILE A 109 -12.08 6.15 1.73
C ILE A 109 -10.80 5.43 1.34
N THR A 110 -9.66 5.95 1.78
CA THR A 110 -8.33 5.45 1.41
C THR A 110 -7.90 4.18 2.16
N VAL A 111 -8.58 3.86 3.27
CA VAL A 111 -8.45 2.60 4.00
C VAL A 111 -9.85 1.99 4.13
N GLY A 112 -10.03 0.78 3.61
CA GLY A 112 -11.32 0.11 3.61
C GLY A 112 -11.83 -0.17 5.04
N ASN A 113 -13.14 0.01 5.25
CA ASN A 113 -13.81 -0.27 6.52
C ASN A 113 -14.18 -1.76 6.62
N ALA A 114 -13.17 -2.63 6.71
CA ALA A 114 -13.41 -4.06 6.89
C ALA A 114 -14.21 -4.30 8.18
N SER A 115 -15.21 -5.19 8.12
CA SER A 115 -16.05 -5.54 9.26
C SER A 115 -16.39 -7.03 9.26
N GLY A 116 -16.90 -7.54 10.38
CA GLY A 116 -17.40 -8.92 10.50
C GLY A 116 -16.33 -9.97 10.12
N PRO A 117 -16.65 -10.95 9.25
CA PRO A 117 -15.69 -11.98 8.83
C PRO A 117 -14.40 -11.45 8.20
N GLN A 118 -14.49 -10.40 7.38
CA GLN A 118 -13.31 -9.82 6.72
C GLN A 118 -12.36 -9.21 7.74
N TRP A 119 -12.91 -8.44 8.69
CA TRP A 119 -12.14 -7.86 9.80
C TRP A 119 -11.44 -8.92 10.65
N THR A 120 -12.14 -10.02 10.97
CA THR A 120 -11.53 -11.12 11.75
C THR A 120 -10.42 -11.82 10.98
N LEU A 121 -10.57 -12.04 9.67
CA LEU A 121 -9.53 -12.66 8.86
C LEU A 121 -8.30 -11.75 8.75
N ASP A 122 -8.49 -10.45 8.53
CA ASP A 122 -7.42 -9.46 8.42
C ASP A 122 -6.64 -9.30 9.73
N ASN A 123 -7.33 -9.22 10.88
CA ASN A 123 -6.63 -9.20 12.18
C ASN A 123 -5.90 -10.52 12.47
N ALA A 124 -6.52 -11.67 12.18
CA ALA A 124 -5.89 -12.97 12.41
C ALA A 124 -4.60 -13.18 11.58
N GLN A 125 -4.55 -12.71 10.33
CA GLN A 125 -3.33 -12.80 9.52
C GLN A 125 -2.22 -11.86 10.00
N HIS A 126 -2.54 -10.68 10.55
CA HIS A 126 -1.51 -9.77 11.10
C HIS A 126 -1.04 -10.22 12.48
N GLU A 127 -1.92 -10.83 13.27
CA GLU A 127 -1.54 -11.55 14.49
C GLU A 127 -0.63 -12.74 14.17
N ALA A 128 -0.92 -13.53 13.13
CA ALA A 128 -0.07 -14.64 12.70
C ALA A 128 1.32 -14.19 12.22
N LEU A 129 1.44 -12.96 11.73
CA LEU A 129 2.70 -12.33 11.38
C LEU A 129 3.41 -11.68 12.58
N PHE A 130 2.85 -11.77 13.79
CA PHE A 130 3.32 -11.09 14.99
C PHE A 130 3.54 -9.59 14.76
N LEU A 131 2.62 -8.95 14.02
CA LEU A 131 2.63 -7.52 13.80
C LEU A 131 1.67 -6.81 14.74
N VAL A 132 0.43 -7.30 14.82
CA VAL A 132 -0.67 -6.65 15.54
C VAL A 132 -1.17 -7.62 16.62
N GLY A 133 -1.24 -7.15 17.86
CA GLY A 133 -1.70 -7.95 19.00
C GLY A 133 -3.21 -8.26 18.95
N PRO A 134 -3.70 -9.22 19.75
CA PRO A 134 -5.12 -9.61 19.77
C PRO A 134 -6.08 -8.51 20.26
N ASP A 135 -5.57 -7.48 20.95
CA ASP A 135 -6.34 -6.36 21.50
C ASP A 135 -6.30 -5.10 20.60
N GLU A 136 -5.65 -5.19 19.44
CA GLU A 136 -5.48 -4.09 18.49
C GLU A 136 -6.29 -4.32 17.20
N ASP A 137 -6.47 -3.27 16.41
CA ASP A 137 -7.17 -3.33 15.14
C ASP A 137 -6.26 -2.87 13.99
N VAL A 138 -5.91 -3.82 13.11
CA VAL A 138 -5.09 -3.53 11.93
C VAL A 138 -5.70 -2.48 11.00
N VAL A 139 -7.03 -2.34 10.95
CA VAL A 139 -7.70 -1.34 10.11
C VAL A 139 -7.41 0.07 10.63
N GLU A 140 -7.47 0.27 11.95
CA GLU A 140 -7.16 1.56 12.57
C GLU A 140 -5.65 1.87 12.48
N ILE A 141 -4.78 0.87 12.67
CA ILE A 141 -3.33 1.03 12.48
C ILE A 141 -3.00 1.47 11.04
N ARG A 142 -3.62 0.84 10.04
CA ARG A 142 -3.45 1.27 8.63
C ARG A 142 -3.96 2.68 8.39
N ARG A 143 -5.09 3.06 9.00
CA ARG A 143 -5.64 4.41 8.91
C ARG A 143 -4.69 5.44 9.52
N GLY A 144 -4.08 5.15 10.67
CA GLY A 144 -3.05 5.97 11.28
C GLY A 144 -1.83 6.13 10.38
N ASN A 145 -1.25 5.00 9.93
CA ASN A 145 -0.10 4.99 9.02
C ASN A 145 -0.38 5.81 7.74
N ARG A 146 -1.57 5.68 7.13
CA ARG A 146 -1.89 6.38 5.89
C ARG A 146 -2.21 7.86 6.11
N GLY A 147 -2.89 8.19 7.21
CA GLY A 147 -3.30 9.54 7.60
C GLY A 147 -2.19 10.59 7.48
N ASP A 148 -0.98 10.19 7.88
CA ASP A 148 0.17 11.08 8.05
C ASP A 148 1.18 11.02 6.90
N ASN A 149 1.09 10.02 6.03
CA ASN A 149 2.16 9.73 5.06
C ASN A 149 1.73 9.81 3.60
N VAL A 150 0.42 9.81 3.28
CA VAL A 150 -0.03 9.91 1.89
C VAL A 150 0.16 11.33 1.35
N LEU A 151 0.70 11.43 0.12
CA LEU A 151 0.93 12.70 -0.59
C LEU A 151 -0.08 12.94 -1.73
N GLY A 152 -0.65 11.86 -2.26
CA GLY A 152 -1.68 11.89 -3.29
C GLY A 152 -2.32 10.51 -3.44
N PHE A 153 -3.46 10.45 -4.12
CA PHE A 153 -4.07 9.21 -4.58
C PHE A 153 -5.07 9.47 -5.72
N TYR A 154 -5.05 8.60 -6.72
CA TYR A 154 -6.10 8.45 -7.71
C TYR A 154 -7.25 7.59 -7.18
N ARG A 155 -8.49 7.91 -7.59
CA ARG A 155 -9.69 7.14 -7.24
C ARG A 155 -10.28 6.51 -8.51
N PRO A 156 -10.00 5.23 -8.82
CA PRO A 156 -10.54 4.56 -10.01
C PRO A 156 -12.06 4.70 -10.17
N SER A 157 -12.82 4.38 -9.11
CA SER A 157 -14.29 4.52 -9.13
C SER A 157 -14.83 5.94 -9.37
N ALA A 158 -14.03 7.00 -9.15
CA ALA A 158 -14.44 8.40 -9.33
C ALA A 158 -13.78 9.07 -10.54
N GLY A 159 -12.64 8.56 -11.02
CA GLY A 159 -11.90 9.11 -12.15
C GLY A 159 -11.07 10.35 -11.84
N ASP A 160 -10.83 10.68 -10.57
CA ASP A 160 -10.13 11.90 -10.16
C ASP A 160 -8.94 11.66 -9.22
N ILE A 161 -8.08 12.68 -9.15
CA ILE A 161 -6.87 12.70 -8.34
C ILE A 161 -7.05 13.68 -7.18
N VAL A 162 -6.66 13.24 -5.99
CA VAL A 162 -6.55 14.10 -4.80
C VAL A 162 -5.08 14.19 -4.42
N LEU A 163 -4.54 15.41 -4.40
CA LEU A 163 -3.19 15.72 -3.93
C LEU A 163 -3.26 16.41 -2.58
N VAL A 164 -2.47 15.92 -1.62
CA VAL A 164 -2.47 16.39 -0.23
C VAL A 164 -1.35 17.41 -0.03
N SER A 165 -1.72 18.61 0.40
CA SER A 165 -0.82 19.72 0.65
C SER A 165 -0.66 19.99 2.16
N GLU A 166 0.57 20.21 2.58
CA GLU A 166 0.88 20.71 3.92
C GLU A 166 0.70 22.23 4.06
N ALA A 167 0.57 22.95 2.93
CA ALA A 167 0.36 24.39 2.92
C ALA A 167 -1.11 24.75 3.21
N VAL A 168 -1.32 25.93 3.80
CA VAL A 168 -2.65 26.52 4.02
C VAL A 168 -2.65 27.95 3.46
N PRO A 169 -3.39 28.24 2.37
CA PRO A 169 -4.23 27.33 1.57
C PRO A 169 -3.43 26.24 0.84
N ALA A 170 -4.10 25.17 0.40
CA ALA A 170 -3.47 24.06 -0.30
C ALA A 170 -2.83 24.54 -1.62
N THR A 171 -1.61 24.08 -1.88
CA THR A 171 -0.86 24.32 -3.12
C THR A 171 -0.24 23.03 -3.65
N LEU A 172 0.10 22.99 -4.94
CA LEU A 172 0.84 21.88 -5.53
C LEU A 172 2.26 21.86 -4.95
N GLY A 173 2.57 20.84 -4.17
CA GLY A 173 3.87 20.70 -3.50
C GLY A 173 4.99 20.29 -4.46
N ASP A 174 4.76 19.24 -5.26
CA ASP A 174 5.76 18.65 -6.15
C ASP A 174 5.08 17.98 -7.37
N GLU A 175 5.70 18.14 -8.55
CA GLU A 175 5.23 17.53 -9.79
C GLU A 175 5.41 16.00 -9.83
N PHE A 176 6.28 15.39 -9.02
CA PHE A 176 6.50 13.94 -9.09
C PHE A 176 5.31 13.16 -8.53
N THR A 177 4.69 13.65 -7.45
CA THR A 177 3.44 13.05 -6.93
C THR A 177 2.31 13.21 -7.95
N LEU A 178 2.17 14.38 -8.57
CA LEU A 178 1.20 14.58 -9.66
C LEU A 178 1.43 13.60 -10.82
N ALA A 179 2.68 13.43 -11.26
CA ALA A 179 3.01 12.50 -12.35
C ALA A 179 2.71 11.04 -11.99
N HIS A 180 2.93 10.63 -10.73
CA HIS A 180 2.58 9.31 -10.21
C HIS A 180 1.07 9.06 -10.28
N GLU A 181 0.27 9.99 -9.75
CA GLU A 181 -1.19 9.85 -9.73
C GLU A 181 -1.81 9.96 -11.13
N LEU A 182 -1.28 10.83 -12.00
CA LEU A 182 -1.69 10.88 -13.41
C LEU A 182 -1.40 9.57 -14.13
N HIS A 183 -0.31 8.88 -13.79
CA HIS A 183 -0.05 7.56 -14.34
C HIS A 183 -1.06 6.53 -13.85
N HIS A 184 -1.53 6.59 -12.60
CA HIS A 184 -2.64 5.75 -12.15
C HIS A 184 -3.94 6.00 -12.93
N ALA A 185 -4.27 7.27 -13.20
CA ALA A 185 -5.40 7.60 -14.07
C ALA A 185 -5.21 7.03 -15.49
N LEU A 186 -4.00 7.13 -16.05
CA LEU A 186 -3.69 6.50 -17.34
C LEU A 186 -3.84 4.98 -17.27
N GLN A 187 -3.33 4.31 -16.24
CA GLN A 187 -3.48 2.86 -16.08
C GLN A 187 -4.95 2.45 -16.05
N ASP A 188 -5.77 3.18 -15.30
CA ASP A 188 -7.20 2.88 -15.17
C ASP A 188 -7.97 3.06 -16.47
N GLN A 189 -7.74 4.17 -17.18
CA GLN A 189 -8.34 4.39 -18.49
C GLN A 189 -7.92 3.32 -19.52
N ARG A 190 -6.69 2.81 -19.44
CA ARG A 190 -6.16 1.85 -20.43
C ARG A 190 -6.44 0.38 -20.09
N PHE A 191 -6.51 0.05 -18.81
CA PHE A 191 -6.49 -1.33 -18.32
C PHE A 191 -7.61 -1.65 -17.32
N GLY A 192 -8.34 -0.66 -16.81
CA GLY A 192 -9.45 -0.84 -15.87
C GLY A 192 -9.00 -1.40 -14.52
N LEU A 193 -8.46 -0.57 -13.64
CA LEU A 193 -7.90 -1.01 -12.36
C LEU A 193 -8.96 -1.57 -11.41
N ASP A 194 -10.20 -1.07 -11.45
CA ASP A 194 -11.31 -1.55 -10.63
C ASP A 194 -11.65 -3.04 -10.88
N GLY A 195 -11.32 -3.56 -12.07
CA GLY A 195 -11.58 -4.96 -12.44
C GLY A 195 -10.54 -5.95 -11.92
N LEU A 196 -9.44 -5.49 -11.34
CA LEU A 196 -8.30 -6.34 -11.01
C LEU A 196 -8.44 -6.94 -9.60
N GLU A 197 -8.80 -8.22 -9.54
CA GLU A 197 -8.95 -8.94 -8.28
C GLU A 197 -7.60 -9.21 -7.58
N GLY A 198 -7.62 -9.45 -6.27
CA GLY A 198 -6.43 -9.89 -5.53
C GLY A 198 -6.83 -10.46 -4.19
N GLY A 199 -7.65 -11.52 -4.22
CA GLY A 199 -8.46 -12.00 -3.09
C GLY A 199 -7.74 -12.26 -1.76
N THR A 200 -6.41 -12.36 -1.72
CA THR A 200 -5.60 -12.48 -0.50
C THR A 200 -4.63 -11.30 -0.33
N LEU A 201 -4.06 -11.12 0.86
CA LEU A 201 -3.03 -10.09 1.08
C LEU A 201 -1.85 -10.23 0.10
N ASP A 202 -1.41 -11.46 -0.15
CA ASP A 202 -0.33 -11.75 -1.09
C ASP A 202 -0.71 -11.39 -2.53
N GLY A 203 -1.90 -11.81 -2.99
CA GLY A 203 -2.38 -11.47 -4.33
C GLY A 203 -2.57 -9.97 -4.53
N THR A 204 -3.08 -9.27 -3.51
CA THR A 204 -3.15 -7.80 -3.51
C THR A 204 -1.76 -7.16 -3.56
N SER A 205 -0.80 -7.66 -2.77
CA SER A 205 0.59 -7.18 -2.80
C SER A 205 1.24 -7.39 -4.17
N ALA A 206 0.99 -8.54 -4.79
CA ALA A 206 1.50 -8.91 -6.11
C ALA A 206 0.96 -8.00 -7.20
N ARG A 207 -0.37 -7.92 -7.32
CA ARG A 207 -1.06 -7.04 -8.28
C ARG A 207 -0.61 -5.60 -8.10
N ASN A 208 -0.59 -5.09 -6.87
CA ASN A 208 -0.14 -3.72 -6.62
C ASN A 208 1.34 -3.54 -6.97
N GLY A 209 2.17 -4.57 -6.84
CA GLY A 209 3.56 -4.55 -7.31
C GLY A 209 3.70 -4.25 -8.82
N LEU A 210 2.78 -4.72 -9.66
CA LEU A 210 2.71 -4.30 -11.06
C LEU A 210 2.26 -2.84 -11.19
N ILE A 211 1.14 -2.49 -10.55
CA ILE A 211 0.50 -1.17 -10.67
C ILE A 211 1.44 -0.04 -10.19
N GLU A 212 1.94 -0.15 -8.96
CA GLU A 212 2.85 0.82 -8.36
C GLU A 212 4.24 0.78 -9.00
N GLY A 213 4.68 -0.41 -9.43
CA GLY A 213 5.93 -0.57 -10.15
C GLY A 213 5.96 0.18 -11.48
N ASP A 214 4.88 0.11 -12.25
CA ASP A 214 4.73 0.80 -13.53
C ASP A 214 4.69 2.32 -13.32
N ALA A 215 3.88 2.79 -12.36
CA ALA A 215 3.81 4.19 -11.96
C ALA A 215 5.17 4.76 -11.54
N LEU A 216 5.89 4.07 -10.64
CA LEU A 216 7.19 4.50 -10.19
C LEU A 216 8.26 4.49 -11.27
N VAL A 217 8.20 3.57 -12.24
CA VAL A 217 9.13 3.59 -13.39
C VAL A 217 8.90 4.83 -14.25
N VAL A 218 7.64 5.23 -14.46
CA VAL A 218 7.28 6.45 -15.17
C VAL A 218 7.70 7.69 -14.37
N GLN A 219 7.36 7.75 -13.08
CA GLN A 219 7.76 8.83 -12.17
C GLN A 219 9.29 9.00 -12.16
N GLN A 220 10.07 7.93 -11.98
CA GLN A 220 11.53 8.00 -11.95
C GLN A 220 12.13 8.49 -13.28
N ARG A 221 11.50 8.19 -14.43
CA ARG A 221 11.90 8.72 -15.74
C ARG A 221 11.50 10.19 -15.90
N TYR A 222 10.42 10.63 -15.25
CA TYR A 222 10.01 12.03 -15.17
C TYR A 222 11.01 12.83 -14.34
N GLU A 223 11.28 12.37 -13.12
CA GLU A 223 12.28 12.93 -12.19
C GLU A 223 13.64 13.11 -12.87
N GLN A 224 14.15 12.07 -13.52
CA GLN A 224 15.46 12.13 -14.19
C GLN A 224 15.56 13.22 -15.26
N ARG A 225 14.45 13.54 -15.94
CA ARG A 225 14.42 14.62 -16.95
C ARG A 225 14.34 16.00 -16.31
N CYS A 226 13.67 16.11 -15.16
CA CYS A 226 13.71 17.33 -14.35
C CYS A 226 15.11 17.56 -13.78
N GLU A 227 15.71 16.54 -13.16
CA GLU A 227 17.05 16.58 -12.54
C GLU A 227 18.16 16.90 -13.56
N SER A 228 18.03 16.43 -14.80
CA SER A 228 18.99 16.69 -15.87
C SER A 228 18.85 18.08 -16.50
N GLY A 229 17.76 18.79 -16.20
CA GLY A 229 17.40 20.05 -16.86
C GLY A 229 16.82 19.88 -18.26
N GLU A 230 16.50 18.65 -18.69
CA GLU A 230 15.76 18.40 -19.94
C GLU A 230 14.35 19.02 -19.85
N TRP A 231 13.71 18.93 -18.68
CA TRP A 231 12.39 19.50 -18.41
C TRP A 231 12.45 20.50 -17.25
N GLN A 232 11.74 21.62 -17.40
CA GLN A 232 11.46 22.52 -16.27
C GLN A 232 10.31 21.92 -15.45
N CYS A 233 10.53 21.73 -14.15
CA CYS A 233 9.55 21.15 -13.24
C CYS A 233 9.39 22.06 -12.01
N VAL A 234 8.15 22.22 -11.56
CA VAL A 234 7.74 23.06 -10.43
C VAL A 234 7.78 22.25 -9.14
N GLY A 235 8.13 22.88 -8.02
CA GLY A 235 8.05 22.25 -6.69
C GLY A 235 9.15 21.23 -6.37
N VAL A 236 10.17 21.09 -7.21
CA VAL A 236 11.24 20.09 -7.04
C VAL A 236 12.27 20.48 -5.96
N GLU A 237 12.30 21.74 -5.53
CA GLU A 237 13.15 22.23 -4.45
C GLU A 237 12.45 22.05 -3.10
N GLY A 238 12.71 20.94 -2.39
CA GLY A 238 12.15 20.68 -1.07
C GLY A 238 11.44 19.34 -0.88
N ALA A 239 11.39 18.49 -1.91
CA ALA A 239 10.79 17.14 -1.88
C ALA A 239 11.42 16.16 -0.86
N SER A 240 12.39 16.59 -0.05
CA SER A 240 12.84 15.90 1.15
C SER A 240 11.99 16.29 2.36
N GLY A 241 10.67 16.14 2.24
CA GLY A 241 9.71 16.43 3.29
C GLY A 241 8.89 15.20 3.64
N GLY A 242 9.55 14.05 3.83
CA GLY A 242 8.89 12.96 4.54
C GLY A 242 8.44 13.52 5.88
N GLY A 243 7.11 13.57 6.10
CA GLY A 243 6.55 14.01 7.37
C GLY A 243 7.27 13.28 8.51
N SER A 244 7.37 13.94 9.67
CA SER A 244 7.75 13.20 10.87
C SER A 244 6.80 12.01 10.97
N LEU A 245 7.35 10.80 11.02
CA LEU A 245 6.54 9.61 11.28
C LEU A 245 5.67 9.93 12.51
N GLY A 246 4.36 9.74 12.38
CA GLY A 246 3.41 10.03 13.45
C GLY A 246 3.78 9.25 14.72
N GLU A 247 3.36 9.75 15.88
CA GLU A 247 3.59 9.07 17.16
C GLU A 247 2.99 7.65 17.17
N ASP A 248 1.96 7.41 16.37
CA ASP A 248 1.25 6.13 16.21
C ASP A 248 1.73 5.30 14.99
N PHE A 249 2.92 5.58 14.45
CA PHE A 249 3.43 4.88 13.27
C PHE A 249 3.81 3.44 13.59
N HIS A 250 3.13 2.49 12.94
CA HIS A 250 3.40 1.07 13.11
C HIS A 250 4.26 0.52 11.98
N PHE A 251 5.57 0.32 12.25
CA PHE A 251 6.55 -0.07 11.23
C PHE A 251 6.21 -1.39 10.52
N GLY A 252 5.76 -2.43 11.24
CA GLY A 252 5.45 -3.73 10.63
C GLY A 252 4.34 -3.68 9.59
N VAL A 253 3.21 -3.04 9.93
CA VAL A 253 2.08 -2.83 9.02
C VAL A 253 2.46 -1.92 7.85
N TYR A 254 3.23 -0.86 8.10
CA TYR A 254 3.77 -0.02 7.02
C TYR A 254 4.66 -0.83 6.08
N TYR A 255 5.56 -1.65 6.63
CA TYR A 255 6.50 -2.44 5.86
C TYR A 255 5.77 -3.45 4.96
N ILE A 256 4.69 -4.11 5.39
CA ILE A 256 3.87 -4.92 4.45
C ILE A 256 3.33 -4.04 3.32
N GLY A 257 2.70 -2.93 3.66
CA GLY A 257 2.05 -2.04 2.69
C GLY A 257 3.01 -1.38 1.70
N PHE A 258 4.28 -1.25 2.06
CA PHE A 258 5.32 -0.63 1.23
C PHE A 258 5.87 -1.58 0.15
N PHE A 259 5.54 -2.87 0.21
CA PHE A 259 6.05 -3.89 -0.72
C PHE A 259 5.96 -3.49 -2.21
N PRO A 260 4.80 -3.02 -2.71
CA PRO A 260 4.66 -2.64 -4.12
C PRO A 260 5.65 -1.57 -4.58
N TYR A 261 5.94 -0.59 -3.72
CA TYR A 261 6.85 0.52 -4.02
C TYR A 261 8.32 0.07 -4.00
N ALA A 262 8.67 -0.90 -3.16
CA ALA A 262 10.03 -1.40 -3.04
C ALA A 262 10.42 -2.37 -4.16
N GLU A 263 9.54 -3.32 -4.51
CA GLU A 263 9.87 -4.42 -5.43
C GLU A 263 9.29 -4.23 -6.83
N GLY A 264 8.13 -3.58 -6.94
CA GLY A 264 7.44 -3.35 -8.21
C GLY A 264 8.30 -2.71 -9.31
N PRO A 265 9.08 -1.64 -9.03
CA PRO A 265 9.90 -1.01 -10.06
C PRO A 265 10.95 -1.95 -10.66
N SER A 266 11.50 -2.86 -9.86
CA SER A 266 12.47 -3.86 -10.33
C SER A 266 11.80 -4.93 -11.19
N PHE A 267 10.58 -5.34 -10.81
CA PHE A 267 9.73 -6.23 -11.60
C PHE A 267 9.41 -5.63 -12.98
N VAL A 268 8.84 -4.42 -13.03
CA VAL A 268 8.46 -3.78 -14.29
C VAL A 268 9.67 -3.54 -15.19
N ARG A 269 10.79 -3.02 -14.65
CA ARG A 269 12.03 -2.86 -15.44
C ARG A 269 12.58 -4.18 -15.96
N TYR A 270 12.47 -5.27 -15.21
CA TYR A 270 12.96 -6.57 -15.65
C TYR A 270 12.26 -7.01 -16.96
N HIS A 271 10.94 -6.86 -17.02
CA HIS A 271 10.13 -7.26 -18.17
C HIS A 271 10.20 -6.24 -19.31
N GLU A 272 10.13 -4.94 -19.00
CA GLU A 272 10.24 -3.87 -20.00
C GLU A 272 11.59 -3.91 -20.73
N ALA A 273 12.70 -4.10 -20.00
CA ALA A 273 14.03 -4.15 -20.63
C ALA A 273 14.22 -5.35 -21.58
N ARG A 274 13.39 -6.40 -21.45
CA ARG A 274 13.49 -7.63 -22.26
C ARG A 274 12.51 -7.64 -23.42
N GLN A 275 11.32 -7.08 -23.24
CA GLN A 275 10.19 -7.27 -24.15
C GLN A 275 9.46 -5.95 -24.49
N GLY A 276 9.89 -4.83 -23.93
CA GLY A 276 9.29 -3.51 -24.12
C GLY A 276 7.99 -3.32 -23.31
N TRP A 277 7.41 -2.13 -23.43
CA TRP A 277 6.17 -1.75 -22.73
C TRP A 277 4.98 -2.65 -23.06
N GLY A 278 4.88 -3.17 -24.29
CA GLY A 278 3.80 -4.07 -24.67
C GLY A 278 3.72 -5.36 -23.84
N ALA A 279 4.85 -5.81 -23.27
CA ALA A 279 4.82 -6.93 -22.33
C ALA A 279 4.29 -6.54 -20.96
N VAL A 280 4.54 -5.30 -20.50
CA VAL A 280 3.97 -4.76 -19.26
C VAL A 280 2.47 -4.51 -19.43
N ASP A 281 2.05 -3.99 -20.58
CA ASP A 281 0.64 -3.79 -20.93
C ASP A 281 -0.15 -5.11 -20.86
N ALA A 282 0.42 -6.19 -21.43
CA ALA A 282 -0.20 -7.51 -21.40
C ALA A 282 -0.32 -8.11 -19.99
N MET A 283 0.49 -7.66 -19.02
CA MET A 283 0.40 -8.14 -17.63
C MET A 283 -0.87 -7.64 -16.93
N TYR A 284 -1.53 -6.59 -17.43
CA TYR A 284 -2.81 -6.17 -16.83
C TYR A 284 -3.95 -7.14 -17.15
N ASP A 285 -3.82 -7.98 -18.19
CA ASP A 285 -4.74 -9.09 -18.46
C ASP A 285 -4.41 -10.35 -17.65
N ASP A 286 -3.19 -10.47 -17.11
CA ASP A 286 -2.68 -11.61 -16.35
C ASP A 286 -1.76 -11.14 -15.20
N VAL A 287 -2.33 -10.42 -14.24
CA VAL A 287 -1.53 -9.78 -13.17
C VAL A 287 -0.75 -10.80 -12.34
N PRO A 288 0.44 -10.45 -11.81
CA PRO A 288 1.14 -11.33 -10.87
C PRO A 288 0.24 -11.67 -9.68
N THR A 289 0.30 -12.92 -9.25
CA THR A 289 -0.62 -13.50 -8.26
C THR A 289 0.03 -13.73 -6.91
N THR A 290 1.37 -13.69 -6.85
CA THR A 290 2.13 -13.82 -5.59
C THR A 290 3.20 -12.74 -5.49
N SER A 291 3.44 -12.23 -4.28
CA SER A 291 4.54 -11.29 -4.03
C SER A 291 5.90 -11.89 -4.42
N ALA A 292 6.04 -13.21 -4.35
CA ALA A 292 7.26 -13.91 -4.75
C ALA A 292 7.57 -13.75 -6.25
N GLU A 293 6.57 -13.68 -7.14
CA GLU A 293 6.77 -13.36 -8.57
C GLU A 293 7.32 -11.95 -8.77
N VAL A 294 6.92 -11.00 -7.93
CA VAL A 294 7.39 -9.61 -8.00
C VAL A 294 8.81 -9.50 -7.42
N VAL A 295 9.13 -10.18 -6.32
CA VAL A 295 10.49 -10.25 -5.76
C VAL A 295 11.47 -10.94 -6.71
N HIS A 296 11.00 -11.98 -7.40
CA HIS A 296 11.80 -12.77 -8.33
C HIS A 296 11.20 -12.70 -9.75
N PRO A 297 11.37 -11.59 -10.51
CA PRO A 297 10.65 -11.36 -11.77
C PRO A 297 10.79 -12.45 -12.83
N SER A 298 11.85 -13.27 -12.77
CA SER A 298 12.03 -14.41 -13.67
C SER A 298 11.04 -15.57 -13.44
N THR A 299 10.31 -15.60 -12.33
CA THR A 299 9.36 -16.66 -11.98
C THR A 299 7.91 -16.31 -12.34
N TYR A 300 7.63 -15.07 -12.78
CA TYR A 300 6.31 -14.68 -13.25
C TYR A 300 5.83 -15.54 -14.42
N SER A 301 4.56 -15.97 -14.36
CA SER A 301 3.93 -16.91 -15.28
C SER A 301 4.61 -18.30 -15.34
N THR A 302 5.27 -18.72 -14.25
CA THR A 302 5.83 -20.08 -14.11
C THR A 302 5.09 -20.89 -13.03
N GLU A 303 5.33 -22.20 -12.97
CA GLU A 303 4.76 -23.08 -11.94
C GLU A 303 5.62 -23.12 -10.65
N ALA A 304 6.34 -22.04 -10.33
CA ALA A 304 7.24 -21.97 -9.18
C ALA A 304 6.49 -21.96 -7.83
N TYR A 305 5.25 -21.46 -7.82
CA TYR A 305 4.42 -21.30 -6.63
C TYR A 305 3.13 -22.12 -6.75
N GLY A 306 2.52 -22.43 -5.61
CA GLY A 306 1.30 -23.22 -5.57
C GLY A 306 0.47 -22.97 -4.31
N ASN A 307 -0.50 -23.84 -4.08
CA ASN A 307 -1.45 -23.68 -2.99
C ASN A 307 -1.08 -24.56 -1.80
N ALA A 308 -1.00 -23.94 -0.61
CA ALA A 308 -0.99 -24.69 0.64
C ALA A 308 -2.41 -25.13 1.02
N THR A 309 -2.50 -26.19 1.83
CA THR A 309 -3.78 -26.75 2.29
C THR A 309 -3.84 -26.81 3.81
N VAL A 310 -5.01 -26.49 4.36
CA VAL A 310 -5.33 -26.65 5.78
C VAL A 310 -6.68 -27.36 5.86
N GLU A 311 -6.67 -28.58 6.40
CA GLU A 311 -7.89 -29.35 6.64
C GLU A 311 -8.72 -28.71 7.77
N ASP A 312 -10.04 -28.87 7.74
CA ASP A 312 -10.88 -28.41 8.84
C ASP A 312 -11.06 -29.50 9.89
N ARG A 313 -10.51 -29.25 11.08
CA ARG A 313 -10.37 -30.23 12.17
C ARG A 313 -10.70 -29.63 13.53
N ASN A 314 -11.37 -28.49 13.52
CA ASN A 314 -11.91 -27.80 14.68
C ASN A 314 -13.08 -28.58 15.29
N ALA A 315 -13.25 -28.44 16.59
CA ALA A 315 -14.45 -28.86 17.30
C ALA A 315 -15.63 -27.96 16.92
N ALA A 316 -16.85 -28.47 17.12
CA ALA A 316 -18.09 -27.74 16.85
C ALA A 316 -18.29 -26.46 17.71
N SER A 317 -17.40 -26.19 18.67
CA SER A 317 -17.40 -24.97 19.47
C SER A 317 -16.64 -23.81 18.81
N TRP A 318 -15.94 -24.06 17.70
CA TRP A 318 -15.23 -23.06 16.92
C TRP A 318 -15.82 -23.00 15.52
N ASP A 319 -16.14 -21.81 15.04
CA ASP A 319 -16.63 -21.60 13.68
C ASP A 319 -15.50 -21.08 12.80
N ARG A 320 -15.25 -21.73 11.66
CA ARG A 320 -14.32 -21.23 10.65
C ARG A 320 -14.89 -19.96 10.03
N VAL A 321 -14.09 -18.90 9.99
CA VAL A 321 -14.46 -17.63 9.38
C VAL A 321 -14.48 -17.78 7.85
N ALA A 322 -15.56 -17.32 7.23
CA ALA A 322 -15.72 -17.25 5.78
C ALA A 322 -16.20 -15.85 5.40
N VAL A 323 -15.56 -15.23 4.40
CA VAL A 323 -15.91 -13.91 3.87
C VAL A 323 -16.85 -14.09 2.68
N ASP A 324 -18.07 -13.57 2.78
CA ASP A 324 -19.04 -13.65 1.69
C ASP A 324 -18.55 -12.85 0.48
N GLY A 325 -18.45 -13.50 -0.68
CA GLY A 325 -17.93 -12.88 -1.91
C GLY A 325 -16.44 -12.51 -1.85
N GLY A 326 -15.71 -12.93 -0.82
CA GLY A 326 -14.27 -12.71 -0.65
C GLY A 326 -13.49 -14.02 -0.49
N ALA A 327 -12.21 -13.92 -0.13
CA ALA A 327 -11.39 -15.11 0.09
C ALA A 327 -11.82 -15.88 1.36
N SER A 328 -11.91 -17.20 1.22
CA SER A 328 -12.19 -18.13 2.31
C SER A 328 -11.00 -18.41 3.24
N HIS A 329 -9.86 -17.78 2.95
CA HIS A 329 -8.59 -17.93 3.64
C HIS A 329 -7.71 -16.70 3.38
N ALA A 330 -6.70 -16.51 4.23
CA ALA A 330 -5.62 -15.57 3.99
C ALA A 330 -4.40 -16.29 3.43
N THR A 331 -3.61 -15.56 2.65
CA THR A 331 -2.27 -15.92 2.18
C THR A 331 -1.43 -14.66 2.35
N VAL A 332 -0.37 -14.74 3.15
CA VAL A 332 0.48 -13.59 3.47
C VAL A 332 1.64 -13.43 2.50
N GLY A 333 2.07 -14.52 1.87
CA GLY A 333 3.09 -14.51 0.83
C GLY A 333 4.49 -14.19 1.33
N GLN A 334 5.42 -14.11 0.38
CA GLN A 334 6.80 -13.72 0.66
C GLN A 334 6.89 -12.31 1.29
N ALA A 335 6.06 -11.37 0.83
CA ALA A 335 5.97 -10.03 1.40
C ALA A 335 5.59 -10.05 2.89
N GLY A 336 4.53 -10.77 3.25
CA GLY A 336 4.10 -10.90 4.64
C GLY A 336 5.12 -11.63 5.52
N LEU A 337 5.69 -12.73 5.03
CA LEU A 337 6.74 -13.46 5.75
C LEU A 337 7.96 -12.58 6.03
N ALA A 338 8.44 -11.82 5.05
CA ALA A 338 9.55 -10.88 5.26
C ALA A 338 9.21 -9.82 6.31
N SER A 339 7.97 -9.33 6.31
CA SER A 339 7.53 -8.27 7.21
C SER A 339 7.48 -8.69 8.68
N MET A 340 7.11 -9.95 8.98
CA MET A 340 7.21 -10.53 10.33
C MET A 340 8.60 -10.32 10.93
N PHE A 341 9.65 -10.56 10.14
CA PHE A 341 11.02 -10.39 10.59
C PHE A 341 11.47 -8.94 10.62
N ALA A 342 11.08 -8.17 9.61
CA ALA A 342 11.41 -6.75 9.49
C ALA A 342 10.87 -5.95 10.69
N TYR A 343 9.69 -6.29 11.21
CA TYR A 343 9.07 -5.52 12.28
C TYR A 343 9.96 -5.34 13.50
N THR A 344 10.70 -6.40 13.89
CA THR A 344 11.66 -6.39 15.01
C THR A 344 12.83 -5.40 14.85
N LEU A 345 12.97 -4.72 13.71
CA LEU A 345 13.99 -3.71 13.51
C LEU A 345 13.62 -2.36 14.14
N ASN A 346 12.33 -2.04 14.21
CA ASN A 346 11.77 -0.79 14.72
C ASN A 346 10.32 -0.98 15.22
N ASP A 347 10.07 -1.99 16.04
CA ASP A 347 8.82 -2.06 16.80
C ASP A 347 8.83 -1.05 17.95
N GLU A 348 7.65 -0.80 18.51
CA GLU A 348 7.44 0.16 19.58
C GLU A 348 7.79 -0.39 20.98
N TYR A 349 8.05 -1.69 21.11
CA TYR A 349 8.21 -2.38 22.39
C TYR A 349 9.69 -2.54 22.78
N ASP A 350 10.58 -2.84 21.83
CA ASP A 350 12.00 -3.02 22.10
C ASP A 350 12.89 -2.53 20.94
N THR A 351 13.44 -1.33 21.12
CA THR A 351 14.32 -0.69 20.13
C THR A 351 15.79 -1.15 20.20
N GLU A 352 16.15 -1.99 21.17
CA GLU A 352 17.53 -2.45 21.41
C GLU A 352 17.80 -3.84 20.83
N ARG A 353 16.78 -4.70 20.79
CA ARG A 353 16.86 -6.07 20.23
C ARG A 353 16.22 -6.14 18.86
N SER A 354 16.73 -7.03 18.02
CA SER A 354 16.11 -7.41 16.74
C SER A 354 16.44 -8.86 16.42
N VAL A 355 15.51 -9.59 15.81
CA VAL A 355 15.74 -10.98 15.36
C VAL A 355 16.64 -11.02 14.14
N VAL A 356 16.66 -9.93 13.38
CA VAL A 356 17.37 -9.84 12.10
C VAL A 356 18.34 -8.68 12.06
N ASN A 357 19.40 -8.82 11.27
CA ASN A 357 20.33 -7.73 11.05
C ASN A 357 19.70 -6.68 10.13
N ARG A 358 19.78 -5.40 10.51
CA ARG A 358 19.38 -4.25 9.69
C ARG A 358 19.90 -4.34 8.24
N SER A 359 21.15 -4.77 8.05
CA SER A 359 21.74 -4.86 6.71
C SER A 359 21.08 -5.90 5.80
N ALA A 360 20.29 -6.82 6.33
CA ALA A 360 19.58 -7.83 5.55
C ALA A 360 18.25 -7.31 4.98
N PHE A 361 17.74 -6.18 5.46
CA PHE A 361 16.41 -5.64 5.09
C PHE A 361 16.47 -4.23 4.49
N TYR A 362 17.54 -3.48 4.75
CA TYR A 362 17.77 -2.16 4.18
C TYR A 362 18.76 -2.21 3.02
N ASN A 363 18.38 -1.67 1.87
CA ASN A 363 19.36 -1.41 0.82
C ASN A 363 20.07 -0.09 1.11
N THR A 364 21.40 -0.13 1.09
CA THR A 364 22.21 1.07 1.31
C THR A 364 23.10 1.36 0.12
N GLU A 365 23.20 2.65 -0.22
CA GLU A 365 24.13 3.18 -1.20
C GLU A 365 25.01 4.22 -0.50
N ASN A 366 26.34 4.10 -0.64
CA ASN A 366 27.29 4.99 0.04
C ASN A 366 27.09 5.09 1.57
N ARG A 367 26.69 3.99 2.22
CA ARG A 367 26.35 3.89 3.65
C ARG A 367 25.13 4.72 4.08
N ARG A 368 24.27 5.12 3.15
CA ARG A 368 22.97 5.75 3.40
C ARG A 368 21.87 4.87 2.84
N LEU A 369 20.66 4.96 3.38
CA LEU A 369 19.50 4.27 2.85
C LEU A 369 19.30 4.67 1.38
N ASN A 370 19.06 3.70 0.50
CA ASN A 370 18.77 3.99 -0.90
C ASN A 370 17.38 4.65 -0.97
N PRO A 371 17.25 5.91 -1.44
CA PRO A 371 15.98 6.63 -1.44
C PRO A 371 14.97 6.05 -2.45
N ARG A 372 15.43 5.34 -3.49
CA ARG A 372 14.58 4.76 -4.54
C ARG A 372 14.15 3.31 -4.27
N ARG A 373 14.88 2.60 -3.40
CA ARG A 373 14.55 1.23 -2.98
C ARG A 373 15.06 1.00 -1.55
N PRO A 374 14.45 1.60 -0.52
CA PRO A 374 14.98 1.55 0.85
C PRO A 374 14.95 0.14 1.46
N PHE A 375 13.95 -0.67 1.11
CA PHE A 375 13.70 -1.99 1.68
C PHE A 375 13.88 -3.12 0.66
N THR A 376 14.05 -4.35 1.14
CA THR A 376 14.08 -5.58 0.33
C THR A 376 13.29 -6.70 0.99
N TYR A 377 12.54 -7.46 0.19
CA TYR A 377 11.72 -8.60 0.65
C TYR A 377 12.31 -9.94 0.20
N ASP A 378 13.43 -9.89 -0.53
CA ASP A 378 14.33 -11.03 -0.77
C ASP A 378 15.15 -11.30 0.50
N VAL A 379 14.61 -12.13 1.39
CA VAL A 379 15.20 -12.41 2.70
C VAL A 379 15.24 -13.90 2.99
N ARG A 380 16.33 -14.36 3.62
CA ARG A 380 16.62 -15.78 3.91
C ARG A 380 15.49 -16.58 4.56
N TYR A 381 14.61 -15.93 5.32
CA TYR A 381 13.55 -16.59 6.06
C TYR A 381 12.27 -16.77 5.24
N ALA A 382 12.14 -16.05 4.13
CA ALA A 382 11.05 -16.20 3.16
C ALA A 382 11.52 -16.86 1.85
N GLU A 383 12.83 -17.06 1.69
CA GLU A 383 13.45 -17.76 0.55
C GLU A 383 12.81 -19.14 0.32
N GLY A 384 12.52 -19.44 -0.95
CA GLY A 384 11.91 -20.69 -1.35
C GLY A 384 10.47 -20.87 -0.88
N TRP A 385 9.77 -19.81 -0.50
CA TRP A 385 8.32 -19.86 -0.26
C TRP A 385 7.61 -20.44 -1.49
N TYR A 386 6.76 -21.44 -1.25
CA TYR A 386 5.98 -22.11 -2.29
C TYR A 386 4.51 -21.71 -2.23
N GLY A 387 3.97 -21.54 -1.02
CA GLY A 387 2.58 -21.18 -0.80
C GLY A 387 2.23 -21.22 0.68
N ASP A 388 1.27 -20.39 1.10
CA ASP A 388 0.72 -20.44 2.45
C ASP A 388 -0.80 -20.26 2.48
N ARG A 389 -1.43 -20.78 3.54
CA ARG A 389 -2.88 -20.72 3.72
C ARG A 389 -3.21 -20.63 5.20
N LEU A 390 -3.92 -19.59 5.58
CA LEU A 390 -4.40 -19.30 6.92
C LEU A 390 -5.92 -19.29 6.96
N HIS A 391 -6.51 -19.99 7.93
CA HIS A 391 -7.92 -19.84 8.28
C HIS A 391 -8.07 -19.29 9.69
N ALA A 392 -8.92 -18.29 9.83
CA ALA A 392 -9.34 -17.77 11.12
C ALA A 392 -10.57 -18.53 11.65
N TYR A 393 -10.70 -18.59 12.97
CA TYR A 393 -11.78 -19.25 13.70
C TYR A 393 -12.29 -18.33 14.80
N ARG A 394 -13.59 -18.44 15.12
CA ARG A 394 -14.24 -17.66 16.18
C ARG A 394 -15.02 -18.54 17.16
N ARG A 395 -15.01 -18.15 18.42
CA ARG A 395 -15.89 -18.68 19.48
C ARG A 395 -16.32 -17.54 20.41
N GLY A 396 -17.54 -17.02 20.21
CA GLY A 396 -17.95 -15.78 20.88
C GLY A 396 -17.03 -14.63 20.47
N ASP A 397 -16.39 -14.00 21.45
CA ASP A 397 -15.41 -12.91 21.22
C ASP A 397 -13.97 -13.42 21.04
N GLU A 398 -13.73 -14.72 21.23
CA GLU A 398 -12.39 -15.30 21.07
C GLU A 398 -12.06 -15.61 19.61
N THR A 399 -10.80 -15.40 19.23
CA THR A 399 -10.26 -15.70 17.90
C THR A 399 -9.11 -16.71 17.97
N ALA A 400 -9.01 -17.52 16.93
CA ALA A 400 -7.95 -18.49 16.72
C ALA A 400 -7.60 -18.57 15.23
N TYR A 401 -6.44 -19.14 14.89
CA TYR A 401 -6.10 -19.41 13.49
C TYR A 401 -5.31 -20.70 13.33
N VAL A 402 -5.40 -21.26 12.12
CA VAL A 402 -4.57 -22.38 11.65
C VAL A 402 -3.91 -21.95 10.35
N TRP A 403 -2.58 -22.01 10.32
CA TRP A 403 -1.76 -21.53 9.22
C TRP A 403 -0.77 -22.60 8.78
N ASN A 404 -0.74 -22.90 7.49
CA ASN A 404 0.26 -23.78 6.90
C ASN A 404 1.13 -22.99 5.93
N VAL A 405 2.43 -22.94 6.19
CA VAL A 405 3.45 -22.34 5.32
C VAL A 405 4.26 -23.44 4.67
N THR A 406 4.26 -23.51 3.34
CA THR A 406 4.97 -24.53 2.57
C THR A 406 6.08 -23.91 1.74
N PHE A 407 7.22 -24.59 1.70
CA PHE A 407 8.41 -24.19 0.98
C PHE A 407 8.76 -25.19 -0.13
N ASN A 408 9.65 -24.77 -1.03
CA ASN A 408 10.17 -25.58 -2.13
C ASN A 408 10.86 -26.84 -1.61
N ASP A 409 11.60 -26.73 -0.51
CA ASP A 409 12.29 -27.85 0.12
C ASP A 409 12.29 -27.76 1.66
N ARG A 410 12.86 -28.81 2.27
CA ARG A 410 12.96 -28.96 3.72
C ARG A 410 13.99 -28.01 4.35
N GLU A 411 14.99 -27.58 3.60
CA GLU A 411 16.01 -26.65 4.09
C GLU A 411 15.41 -25.27 4.29
N ASN A 412 14.69 -24.74 3.29
CA ASN A 412 13.94 -23.50 3.40
C ASN A 412 12.91 -23.54 4.54
N ALA A 413 12.13 -24.63 4.65
CA ALA A 413 11.19 -24.80 5.77
C ALA A 413 11.90 -24.80 7.15
N SER A 414 13.10 -25.39 7.22
CA SER A 414 13.90 -25.38 8.44
C SER A 414 14.44 -23.98 8.77
N GLU A 415 14.86 -23.20 7.77
CA GLU A 415 15.28 -21.80 7.94
C GLU A 415 14.14 -20.94 8.45
N PHE A 416 12.95 -21.01 7.82
CA PHE A 416 11.77 -20.29 8.29
C PHE A 416 11.40 -20.69 9.71
N ARG A 417 11.34 -21.99 10.03
CA ARG A 417 11.05 -22.45 11.40
C ARG A 417 12.01 -21.84 12.43
N ARG A 418 13.32 -21.83 12.15
CA ARG A 418 14.31 -21.25 13.07
C ARG A 418 14.11 -19.75 13.24
N GLY A 419 13.77 -19.03 12.17
CA GLY A 419 13.42 -17.62 12.25
C GLY A 419 12.14 -17.41 13.07
N HIS A 420 11.08 -18.15 12.76
CA HIS A 420 9.79 -18.05 13.46
C HIS A 420 9.93 -18.36 14.95
N GLU A 421 10.70 -19.38 15.35
CA GLU A 421 10.98 -19.65 16.77
C GLU A 421 11.71 -18.48 17.44
N GLN A 422 12.62 -17.78 16.75
CA GLN A 422 13.26 -16.57 17.27
C GLN A 422 12.26 -15.41 17.42
N ILE A 423 11.26 -15.29 16.55
CA ILE A 423 10.17 -14.31 16.70
C ILE A 423 9.35 -14.63 17.95
N LEU A 424 8.99 -15.90 18.15
CA LEU A 424 8.27 -16.31 19.36
C LEU A 424 9.07 -16.04 20.64
N GLU A 425 10.38 -16.29 20.64
CA GLU A 425 11.29 -15.97 21.76
C GLU A 425 11.45 -14.45 21.96
N TYR A 426 11.48 -13.67 20.88
CA TYR A 426 11.61 -12.23 20.93
C TYR A 426 10.43 -11.59 21.67
N TRP A 427 9.22 -12.08 21.41
CA TRP A 427 7.97 -11.68 22.06
C TRP A 427 7.72 -12.41 23.40
N ASP A 428 8.77 -12.82 24.12
CA ASP A 428 8.72 -13.44 25.44
C ASP A 428 7.96 -14.79 25.54
N GLY A 429 7.80 -15.48 24.40
CA GLY A 429 7.14 -16.78 24.34
C GLY A 429 7.86 -17.85 25.16
N GLN A 430 7.13 -18.52 26.05
CA GLN A 430 7.65 -19.61 26.87
C GLN A 430 7.49 -20.95 26.16
N ARG A 431 8.61 -21.66 25.99
CA ARG A 431 8.69 -22.86 25.17
C ARG A 431 8.42 -24.15 25.95
N GLN A 432 7.48 -24.97 25.46
CA GLN A 432 7.24 -26.34 25.91
C GLN A 432 7.29 -27.33 24.75
N THR A 433 8.24 -28.28 24.80
CA THR A 433 8.33 -29.33 23.78
C THR A 433 7.28 -30.41 24.02
N THR A 434 6.65 -30.87 22.94
CA THR A 434 5.62 -31.93 22.96
C THR A 434 6.04 -33.08 22.04
N GLY A 435 5.26 -34.17 22.03
CA GLY A 435 5.54 -35.31 21.14
C GLY A 435 5.39 -35.01 19.65
N ASP A 436 4.60 -33.98 19.27
CA ASP A 436 4.28 -33.64 17.87
C ASP A 436 4.52 -32.14 17.58
N GLY A 437 5.56 -31.55 18.17
CA GLY A 437 5.94 -30.15 17.93
C GLY A 437 6.28 -29.38 19.20
N VAL A 438 6.10 -28.06 19.14
CA VAL A 438 6.43 -27.15 20.25
C VAL A 438 5.24 -26.24 20.52
N VAL A 439 4.84 -26.15 21.78
CA VAL A 439 3.85 -25.18 22.26
C VAL A 439 4.58 -24.00 22.87
N TRP A 440 4.12 -22.80 22.54
CA TRP A 440 4.60 -21.52 23.05
C TRP A 440 3.46 -20.82 23.76
N THR A 441 3.71 -20.26 24.94
CA THR A 441 2.70 -19.50 25.70
C THR A 441 3.19 -18.10 25.98
N PHE A 442 2.29 -17.13 25.88
CA PHE A 442 2.58 -15.71 26.06
C PHE A 442 1.81 -15.19 27.28
N GLU A 443 2.53 -14.90 28.36
CA GLU A 443 1.97 -14.37 29.62
C GLU A 443 2.21 -12.87 29.79
N THR A 444 3.15 -12.32 29.04
CA THR A 444 3.59 -10.92 29.07
C THR A 444 3.84 -10.42 27.66
N GLY A 445 3.79 -9.10 27.46
CA GLY A 445 4.02 -8.48 26.15
C GLY A 445 2.71 -8.23 25.37
N PRO A 446 2.84 -7.79 24.11
CA PRO A 446 1.69 -7.41 23.28
C PRO A 446 0.94 -8.60 22.66
N PHE A 447 1.53 -9.80 22.69
CA PHE A 447 0.91 -11.02 22.19
C PHE A 447 0.44 -11.92 23.34
N GLY A 448 -0.61 -12.69 23.11
CA GLY A 448 -1.25 -13.50 24.15
C GLY A 448 -1.67 -14.89 23.67
N GLY A 449 -1.93 -15.76 24.64
CA GLY A 449 -2.47 -17.10 24.41
C GLY A 449 -1.40 -18.15 24.13
N ALA A 450 -1.72 -19.12 23.29
CA ALA A 450 -0.86 -20.25 22.99
C ALA A 450 -0.70 -20.48 21.48
N VAL A 451 0.54 -20.79 21.06
CA VAL A 451 0.90 -21.11 19.68
C VAL A 451 1.56 -22.48 19.62
N TRP A 452 0.97 -23.40 18.88
CA TRP A 452 1.57 -24.68 18.55
C TRP A 452 2.21 -24.64 17.17
N VAL A 453 3.49 -25.03 17.09
CA VAL A 453 4.26 -25.12 15.85
C VAL A 453 4.66 -26.57 15.60
N ARG A 454 4.31 -27.09 14.42
CA ARG A 454 4.70 -28.42 13.94
C ARG A 454 5.39 -28.31 12.59
N HIS A 455 6.50 -29.03 12.44
CA HIS A 455 7.28 -29.10 11.21
C HIS A 455 7.16 -30.50 10.60
N ASP A 456 6.65 -30.56 9.37
CA ASP A 456 6.54 -31.80 8.60
C ASP A 456 7.10 -31.60 7.19
N GLY A 457 8.24 -32.23 6.91
CA GLY A 457 8.89 -32.17 5.60
C GLY A 457 9.23 -30.75 5.14
N ARG A 458 8.41 -30.20 4.24
CA ARG A 458 8.57 -28.85 3.65
C ARG A 458 7.55 -27.84 4.18
N SER A 459 6.75 -28.24 5.17
CA SER A 459 5.60 -27.47 5.65
C SER A 459 5.71 -27.21 7.15
N ILE A 460 5.37 -25.98 7.54
CA ILE A 460 5.26 -25.55 8.93
C ILE A 460 3.79 -25.25 9.22
N MET A 461 3.20 -26.02 10.11
CA MET A 461 1.86 -25.79 10.64
C MET A 461 1.96 -24.96 11.92
N VAL A 462 1.21 -23.86 11.98
CA VAL A 462 1.10 -22.97 13.14
C VAL A 462 -0.36 -22.89 13.53
N VAL A 463 -0.66 -23.19 14.80
CA VAL A 463 -2.01 -23.09 15.37
C VAL A 463 -1.96 -22.15 16.55
N LYS A 464 -2.76 -21.07 16.51
CA LYS A 464 -2.92 -20.16 17.63
C LYS A 464 -4.30 -20.32 18.25
N ALA A 465 -4.35 -20.34 19.58
CA ALA A 465 -5.58 -20.35 20.35
C ALA A 465 -5.46 -19.47 21.60
N PRO A 466 -6.58 -19.07 22.24
CA PRO A 466 -6.55 -18.27 23.46
C PRO A 466 -5.84 -18.93 24.65
N SER A 467 -5.75 -20.27 24.67
CA SER A 467 -5.05 -21.03 25.71
C SER A 467 -4.53 -22.37 25.19
N VAL A 468 -3.66 -23.01 25.96
CA VAL A 468 -3.11 -24.34 25.63
C VAL A 468 -4.23 -25.39 25.52
N GLU A 469 -5.23 -25.32 26.40
CA GLU A 469 -6.38 -26.24 26.41
C GLU A 469 -7.25 -26.08 25.17
N ALA A 470 -7.27 -24.89 24.56
CA ALA A 470 -8.07 -24.61 23.38
C ALA A 470 -7.43 -25.11 22.07
N LEU A 471 -6.11 -25.37 22.04
CA LEU A 471 -5.38 -25.80 20.83
C LEU A 471 -6.01 -27.04 20.17
N ASP A 472 -6.34 -28.06 20.96
CA ASP A 472 -6.95 -29.31 20.46
C ASP A 472 -8.37 -29.09 19.93
N ALA A 473 -9.10 -28.14 20.51
CA ALA A 473 -10.44 -27.77 20.03
C ALA A 473 -10.38 -26.93 18.74
N VAL A 474 -9.29 -26.19 18.49
CA VAL A 474 -9.10 -25.43 17.24
C VAL A 474 -8.62 -26.35 16.12
N TYR A 475 -7.72 -27.30 16.40
CA TYR A 475 -7.19 -28.21 15.38
C TYR A 475 -6.74 -29.56 15.97
N ALA A 476 -7.61 -30.57 15.90
CA ALA A 476 -7.37 -31.86 16.56
C ALA A 476 -6.61 -32.87 15.67
N PRO A 477 -5.72 -33.74 16.20
CA PRO A 477 -5.17 -33.66 17.54
C PRO A 477 -4.11 -32.57 17.55
N ALA A 478 -4.24 -31.63 18.46
CA ALA A 478 -3.11 -30.83 18.89
C ALA A 478 -2.37 -31.61 19.99
N PRO A 479 -1.08 -31.38 20.22
CA PRO A 479 -0.38 -32.02 21.32
C PRO A 479 -1.00 -31.62 22.65
N LYS A 480 -1.14 -32.61 23.53
CA LYS A 480 -1.46 -32.36 24.94
C LYS A 480 -0.16 -32.04 25.68
N PRO A 481 -0.14 -31.02 26.55
CA PRO A 481 1.05 -30.63 27.30
C PRO A 481 1.64 -31.76 28.16
#